data_AF-A0A662M099-F1
#
_entry.id   AF-A0A662M099-F1
#
_cell.length_a   1.000
_cell.length_b   1.000
_cell.length_c   1.000
_cell.angle_alpha   90.00
_cell.angle_beta   90.00
_cell.angle_gamma   90.00
#
_symmetry.space_group_name_H-M   'P 1'
#
loop_
_entity.id
_entity.type
_entity.pdbx_description
1 polymer ?
#
loop_
_entity_poly.entity_id
_entity_poly.type
_entity_poly.pdbx_seq_one_letter_code
_entity_poly.pdbx_strand_id
1 'polypeptide(L)' 'MKEENMSLLVFIIFGIIVGGISKFFNVGIAFLISVIVMVIIGKVLAKKFNKDTKWWVTNGGLIYIFIWLITWVFFFNLV' A
#
# COMPACT_ATOMS: atom_id res chain seq x y z
N MET A 1 7.81 -6.58 17.16
CA MET A 1 6.97 -5.48 17.67
C MET A 1 7.33 -4.09 17.12
N LYS A 2 8.40 -3.38 17.50
CA LYS A 2 8.62 -1.99 17.02
C LYS A 2 8.78 -1.86 15.49
N GLU A 3 9.50 -2.76 14.84
CA GLU A 3 9.77 -2.71 13.39
C GLU A 3 8.55 -3.11 12.54
N GLU A 4 7.77 -4.08 12.99
CA GLU A 4 6.52 -4.51 12.33
C GLU A 4 5.46 -3.40 12.40
N ASN A 5 5.35 -2.71 13.53
CA ASN A 5 4.43 -1.57 13.67
C ASN A 5 4.85 -0.42 12.75
N MET A 6 6.15 -0.12 12.66
CA MET A 6 6.64 0.97 11.81
C MET A 6 6.42 0.70 10.33
N SER A 7 6.50 -0.55 9.92
CA SER A 7 6.32 -0.95 8.53
C SER A 7 4.85 -1.09 8.13
N LEU A 8 3.98 -1.52 9.05
CA LEU A 8 2.52 -1.39 8.91
C LEU A 8 2.11 0.07 8.67
N LEU A 9 2.68 1.00 9.45
CA LEU A 9 2.46 2.43 9.27
C LEU A 9 2.84 2.90 7.85
N VAL A 10 3.96 2.42 7.31
CA VAL A 10 4.37 2.75 5.94
C VAL A 10 3.33 2.28 4.93
N PHE A 11 2.83 1.05 5.03
CA PHE A 11 1.78 0.56 4.13
C PHE A 11 0.48 1.35 4.27
N ILE A 12 0.09 1.73 5.47
CA ILE A 12 -1.11 2.56 5.70
C ILE A 12 -0.94 3.93 5.04
N ILE A 13 0.17 4.63 5.30
CA ILE A 13 0.43 5.97 4.76
C ILE A 13 0.44 5.94 3.23
N PHE A 14 1.18 4.99 2.63
CA PHE A 14 1.22 4.89 1.18
C PHE A 14 -0.10 4.42 0.57
N GLY A 15 -0.86 3.56 1.27
CA GLY A 15 -2.20 3.15 0.83
C GLY A 15 -3.15 4.35 0.74
N ILE A 16 -3.09 5.24 1.73
CA ILE A 16 -3.88 6.48 1.74
C ILE A 16 -3.46 7.41 0.60
N ILE A 17 -2.16 7.67 0.45
CA ILE A 17 -1.63 8.56 -0.59
C ILE A 17 -2.01 8.04 -1.98
N VAL A 18 -1.74 6.76 -2.26
CA VAL A 18 -2.03 6.18 -3.57
C VAL A 18 -3.54 6.09 -3.80
N GLY A 19 -4.34 5.75 -2.79
CA GLY A 19 -5.80 5.72 -2.90
C GLY A 19 -6.39 7.10 -3.21
N GLY A 20 -5.89 8.17 -2.59
CA GLY A 20 -6.34 9.54 -2.86
C GLY A 20 -5.93 10.03 -4.26
N ILE A 21 -4.72 9.69 -4.72
CA ILE A 21 -4.25 10.01 -6.07
C ILE A 21 -4.99 9.19 -7.14
N SER A 22 -5.47 7.98 -6.79
CA SER A 22 -6.14 7.06 -7.70
C SER A 22 -7.43 7.63 -8.32
N LYS A 23 -8.03 8.67 -7.73
CA LYS A 23 -9.21 9.34 -8.30
C LYS A 23 -8.95 10.04 -9.64
N PHE A 24 -7.69 10.36 -9.94
CA PHE A 24 -7.28 11.03 -11.17
C PHE A 24 -6.98 10.06 -12.32
N PHE A 25 -7.10 8.75 -12.09
CA PHE A 25 -6.76 7.71 -13.06
C PHE A 25 -7.96 6.80 -13.31
N ASN A 26 -7.93 6.07 -14.43
CA ASN A 26 -8.86 4.97 -14.65
C ASN A 26 -8.63 3.88 -13.58
N VAL A 27 -9.71 3.24 -13.10
CA VAL A 27 -9.65 2.23 -12.02
C VAL A 27 -8.66 1.10 -12.31
N GLY A 28 -8.56 0.63 -13.56
CA GLY A 28 -7.62 -0.43 -13.94
C GLY A 28 -6.17 0.03 -13.80
N ILE A 29 -5.87 1.27 -14.21
CA ILE A 29 -4.55 1.88 -14.10
C ILE A 29 -4.22 2.15 -12.63
N ALA A 30 -5.16 2.68 -11.87
CA ALA A 30 -5.01 2.96 -10.44
C ALA A 30 -4.68 1.69 -9.64
N PHE A 31 -5.39 0.60 -9.92
CA PHE A 31 -5.12 -0.70 -9.30
C PHE A 31 -3.71 -1.21 -9.65
N LEU A 32 -3.31 -1.11 -10.93
CA LEU A 32 -1.98 -1.52 -11.38
C LEU A 32 -0.86 -0.70 -10.70
N ILE A 33 -1.02 0.62 -10.60
CA ILE A 33 -0.11 1.51 -9.87
C ILE A 33 -0.04 1.11 -8.40
N SER A 34 -1.19 0.85 -7.77
CA SER A 34 -1.28 0.42 -6.37
C SER A 34 -0.49 -0.86 -6.12
N VAL A 35 -0.69 -1.90 -6.93
CA VAL A 35 0.06 -3.16 -6.84
C VAL A 35 1.56 -2.94 -7.04
N ILE A 36 1.96 -2.13 -8.02
CA ILE A 36 3.39 -1.82 -8.27
C ILE A 36 4.01 -1.13 -7.06
N VAL A 37 3.35 -0.09 -6.52
CA VAL A 37 3.84 0.65 -5.35
C VAL A 37 3.95 -0.26 -4.14
N MET A 38 2.95 -1.12 -3.89
CA MET A 38 2.98 -2.11 -2.83
C MET A 38 4.21 -3.02 -2.91
N VAL A 39 4.50 -3.56 -4.10
CA VAL A 39 5.65 -4.46 -4.31
C VAL A 39 6.97 -3.73 -4.12
N ILE A 40 7.08 -2.48 -4.59
CA ILE A 40 8.27 -1.65 -4.40
C ILE A 40 8.51 -1.41 -2.92
N ILE A 41 7.49 -0.98 -2.17
CA ILE A 41 7.57 -0.74 -0.72
C ILE A 41 7.96 -2.03 0.00
N GLY A 42 7.31 -3.15 -0.32
CA GLY A 42 7.62 -4.45 0.28
C GLY A 42 9.08 -4.86 0.08
N LYS A 43 9.64 -4.67 -1.12
CA LYS A 43 11.06 -4.94 -1.40
C LYS A 43 12.01 -4.00 -0.66
N VAL A 44 11.68 -2.71 -0.60
CA VAL A 44 12.48 -1.69 0.12
C VAL A 44 12.53 -1.99 1.61
N LEU A 45 11.38 -2.31 2.22
CA LEU A 45 11.30 -2.66 3.64
C LEU A 45 12.01 -3.99 3.93
N ALA A 46 11.84 -5.01 3.09
CA ALA A 46 12.53 -6.29 3.23
C ALA A 46 14.06 -6.11 3.25
N LYS A 47 14.60 -5.30 2.32
CA LYS A 47 16.03 -4.98 2.26
C LYS A 47 16.49 -4.17 3.47
N LYS A 48 15.69 -3.20 3.94
CA LYS A 48 16.03 -2.33 5.07
C LYS A 48 16.07 -3.09 6.40
N PHE A 49 15.16 -4.03 6.61
CA PHE A 49 15.06 -4.79 7.85
C PHE A 49 15.77 -6.16 7.78
N ASN A 50 16.43 -6.47 6.68
CA ASN A 50 17.08 -7.76 6.42
C ASN A 50 16.15 -8.96 6.70
N LYS A 51 14.86 -8.80 6.35
CA LYS A 51 13.78 -9.76 6.61
C LYS A 51 13.23 -10.33 5.32
N ASP A 52 12.60 -11.49 5.44
CA ASP A 52 12.08 -12.24 4.32
C ASP A 52 11.00 -11.46 3.55
N THR A 53 11.23 -11.23 2.25
CA THR A 53 10.35 -10.43 1.37
C THR A 53 8.92 -10.97 1.33
N LYS A 54 8.77 -12.28 1.57
CA LYS A 54 7.48 -12.97 1.50
C LYS A 54 6.47 -12.41 2.49
N TRP A 55 6.87 -12.14 3.74
CA TRP A 55 5.97 -11.60 4.77
C TRP A 55 5.48 -10.19 4.43
N TRP A 56 6.37 -9.36 3.90
CA TRP A 56 6.09 -7.99 3.50
C TRP A 56 5.08 -7.89 2.37
N VAL A 57 5.18 -8.79 1.39
CA VAL A 57 4.30 -8.81 0.21
C VAL A 57 2.95 -9.48 0.54
N THR A 58 2.92 -10.47 1.43
CA THR A 58 1.66 -11.16 1.79
C THR A 58 0.85 -10.41 2.84
N ASN A 59 1.41 -10.19 4.04
CA ASN A 59 0.67 -9.58 5.13
C ASN A 59 0.59 -8.06 5.00
N GLY A 60 1.72 -7.41 4.73
CA GLY A 60 1.78 -5.96 4.50
C GLY A 60 1.01 -5.55 3.25
N GLY A 61 1.09 -6.38 2.20
CA GLY A 61 0.38 -6.15 0.95
C GLY A 61 -1.15 -6.21 1.06
N LEU A 62 -1.70 -7.15 1.82
CA LEU A 62 -3.13 -7.19 2.09
C LEU A 62 -3.62 -5.91 2.78
N ILE A 63 -2.93 -5.49 3.83
CA ILE A 63 -3.27 -4.28 4.58
C ILE A 63 -3.20 -3.06 3.67
N TYR A 64 -2.15 -2.96 2.85
CA TYR A 64 -2.01 -1.90 1.86
C TYR A 64 -3.19 -1.86 0.88
N ILE A 65 -3.57 -3.00 0.29
CA ILE A 65 -4.67 -3.09 -0.67
C ILE A 65 -6.00 -2.68 -0.02
N PHE A 66 -6.27 -3.13 1.22
CA PHE A 66 -7.48 -2.74 1.94
C PHE A 66 -7.52 -1.24 2.21
N ILE A 67 -6.43 -0.66 2.70
CA ILE A 67 -6.35 0.79 2.96
C ILE A 67 -6.48 1.58 1.65
N TRP A 68 -5.83 1.13 0.58
CA TRP A 68 -5.96 1.72 -0.75
C TRP A 68 -7.41 1.70 -1.23
N LEU A 69 -8.09 0.56 -1.12
CA LEU A 69 -9.48 0.40 -1.56
C LEU A 69 -10.42 1.31 -0.77
N ILE A 70 -10.31 1.32 0.56
CA ILE A 70 -11.12 2.19 1.44
C ILE A 70 -10.90 3.66 1.06
N THR A 71 -9.64 4.06 0.90
CA THR A 71 -9.29 5.44 0.59
C THR A 71 -9.78 5.82 -0.81
N TRP A 72 -9.60 4.95 -1.80
CA TRP A 72 -10.09 5.18 -3.15
C TRP A 72 -11.61 5.35 -3.16
N VAL A 73 -12.37 4.44 -2.54
CA VAL A 73 -13.83 4.55 -2.44
C VAL A 73 -14.23 5.85 -1.75
N PHE A 74 -13.59 6.22 -0.65
CA PHE A 74 -13.85 7.48 0.05
C PHE A 74 -13.66 8.69 -0.88
N PHE A 75 -12.50 8.81 -1.52
CA PHE A 75 -12.19 9.95 -2.40
C PHE A 75 -12.94 9.93 -3.73
N PHE A 76 -13.47 8.79 -4.15
CA PHE A 76 -14.26 8.70 -5.40
C PHE A 76 -15.74 9.02 -5.17
N ASN A 77 -16.25 8.84 -3.94
CA ASN A 77 -17.68 9.01 -3.63
C ASN A 77 -17.98 10.25 -2.77
N LEU A 78 -17.05 10.71 -1.93
CA LEU A 78 -17.30 11.76 -0.93
C LEU A 78 -16.54 13.07 -1.19
N VAL A 79 -15.65 13.11 -2.18
CA VAL A 79 -14.81 14.27 -2.54
C VAL A 79 -14.85 14.51 -4.03
#